data_AF-A0A3C0SYR5-F1
#
_entry.id   AF-A0A3C0SYR5-F1
#
_cell.length_a   1.000
_cell.length_b   1.000
_cell.length_c   1.000
_cell.angle_alpha   90.00
_cell.angle_beta   90.00
_cell.angle_gamma   90.00
#
_symmetry.space_group_name_H-M   'P 1'
#
loop_
_entity.id
_entity.type
_entity.pdbx_description
1 polymer ?
#
loop_
_entity_poly.entity_id
_entity_poly.type
_entity_poly.pdbx_seq_one_letter_code
_entity_poly.pdbx_strand_id
1 'polypeptide(L)'
;MSRLPVFHYGKARLTAGFALKLARGLAQGQIDEDTDSKIRQSRDAVKSIVNSGEVVYGVNTGFGPLCRETISAEDTKILQEHILRSHSSGIGAPIGEEKSKLMLILKLHALSKGYSGVSPELIERIGLQIEKNLVPVVPSQGSVGASGDLAPLAHLFLPLIGLGKLHSGGEIVEAGKVLGDMGIPPLTLGPKEGLALINGTQFMAAHGVSALERFHNCLDCADIIGAMTLESLLGSVKPFKPELHELRPYGGTRHTAYRLRHLLQDSEMVESHKACKKVQDPYSLRCMPQVHGASRQAWLHLKETVEIEINS
;
A
#
# COMPACT_ATOMS: atom_id res chain seq x y z
N MET A 1 -14.44 19.12 17.49
CA MET A 1 -13.57 18.30 16.61
C MET A 1 -14.36 17.08 16.19
N SER A 2 -14.57 16.87 14.89
CA SER A 2 -15.20 15.64 14.39
C SER A 2 -14.31 14.44 14.73
N ARG A 3 -14.88 13.36 15.26
CA ARG A 3 -14.14 12.09 15.46
C ARG A 3 -13.58 11.62 14.11
N LEU A 4 -12.30 11.23 14.10
CA LEU A 4 -11.68 10.64 12.92
C LEU A 4 -12.38 9.32 12.57
N PRO A 5 -12.54 8.99 11.26
CA PRO A 5 -12.99 7.67 10.85
C PRO A 5 -12.06 6.59 11.40
N VAL A 6 -12.65 5.46 11.81
CA VAL A 6 -11.91 4.33 12.41
C VAL A 6 -11.89 3.15 11.43
N PHE A 7 -10.72 2.53 11.25
CA PHE A 7 -10.52 1.31 10.50
C PHE A 7 -10.28 0.13 11.44
N HIS A 8 -10.94 -0.98 11.21
CA HIS A 8 -10.84 -2.19 12.03
C HIS A 8 -9.89 -3.19 11.35
N TYR A 9 -8.64 -3.24 11.80
CA TYR A 9 -7.61 -4.10 11.23
C TYR A 9 -7.99 -5.58 11.29
N GLY A 10 -7.58 -6.35 10.29
CA GLY A 10 -7.86 -7.79 10.18
C GLY A 10 -9.31 -8.17 9.87
N LYS A 11 -10.23 -7.20 9.87
CA LYS A 11 -11.68 -7.43 9.72
C LYS A 11 -12.30 -6.64 8.56
N ALA A 12 -12.09 -5.33 8.52
CA ALA A 12 -12.62 -4.49 7.47
C ALA A 12 -11.83 -4.65 6.16
N ARG A 13 -12.50 -4.47 5.02
CA ARG A 13 -11.83 -4.41 3.72
C ARG A 13 -11.20 -3.03 3.52
N LEU A 14 -9.86 -2.99 3.42
CA LEU A 14 -9.08 -1.77 3.20
C LEU A 14 -9.15 -1.35 1.73
N THR A 15 -9.57 -0.12 1.45
CA THR A 15 -9.43 0.46 0.10
C THR A 15 -8.13 1.25 0.00
N ALA A 16 -7.62 1.46 -1.22
CA ALA A 16 -6.40 2.24 -1.43
C ALA A 16 -6.54 3.67 -0.86
N GLY A 17 -7.72 4.29 -1.04
CA GLY A 17 -8.02 5.61 -0.50
C GLY A 17 -8.07 5.66 1.03
N PHE A 18 -8.60 4.61 1.68
CA PHE A 18 -8.62 4.55 3.15
C PHE A 18 -7.21 4.30 3.72
N ALA A 19 -6.39 3.48 3.06
CA ALA A 19 -4.99 3.28 3.43
C ALA A 19 -4.21 4.61 3.43
N LEU A 20 -4.42 5.46 2.41
CA LEU A 20 -3.84 6.80 2.34
C LEU A 20 -4.35 7.72 3.47
N LYS A 21 -5.64 7.64 3.83
CA LYS A 21 -6.18 8.39 4.98
C LYS A 21 -5.50 7.99 6.29
N LEU A 22 -5.27 6.69 6.52
CA LEU A 22 -4.55 6.20 7.70
C LEU A 22 -3.09 6.72 7.72
N ALA A 23 -2.38 6.64 6.59
CA ALA A 23 -1.00 7.12 6.50
C ALA A 23 -0.91 8.62 6.79
N ARG A 24 -1.88 9.41 6.29
CA ARG A 24 -1.95 10.87 6.47
C ARG A 24 -2.52 11.32 7.82
N GLY A 25 -2.90 10.39 8.70
CA GLY A 25 -3.52 10.72 9.99
C GLY A 25 -4.95 11.30 9.87
N LEU A 26 -5.60 11.11 8.73
CA LEU A 26 -6.99 11.49 8.47
C LEU A 26 -7.99 10.39 8.86
N ALA A 27 -7.49 9.27 9.37
CA ALA A 27 -8.24 8.18 9.96
C ALA A 27 -7.37 7.51 11.04
N GLN A 28 -8.01 6.76 11.93
CA GLN A 28 -7.34 5.96 12.96
C GLN A 28 -7.61 4.48 12.72
N GLY A 29 -6.69 3.63 13.18
CA GLY A 29 -6.85 2.18 13.12
C GLY A 29 -7.02 1.59 14.52
N GLN A 30 -7.81 0.54 14.64
CA GLN A 30 -7.99 -0.21 15.87
C GLN A 30 -8.05 -1.72 15.60
N ILE A 31 -7.77 -2.49 16.65
CA ILE A 31 -7.91 -3.95 16.64
C ILE A 31 -9.04 -4.29 17.60
N ASP A 32 -10.05 -4.97 17.07
CA ASP A 32 -11.20 -5.41 17.86
C ASP A 32 -10.85 -6.67 18.66
N GLU A 33 -11.57 -6.94 19.74
CA GLU A 33 -11.37 -8.12 20.59
C GLU A 33 -11.46 -9.45 19.83
N ASP A 34 -12.36 -9.54 18.83
CA ASP A 34 -12.49 -10.74 17.99
C ASP A 34 -11.28 -10.94 17.06
N THR A 35 -10.63 -9.86 16.63
CA THR A 35 -9.39 -9.92 15.87
C THR A 35 -8.21 -10.32 16.78
N ASP A 36 -8.10 -9.74 17.98
CA ASP A 36 -7.06 -10.10 18.95
C ASP A 36 -7.13 -11.59 19.33
N SER A 37 -8.35 -12.12 19.52
CA SER A 37 -8.57 -13.55 19.77
C SER A 37 -8.02 -14.44 18.65
N LYS A 38 -8.23 -14.08 17.38
CA LYS A 38 -7.68 -14.81 16.23
C LYS A 38 -6.15 -14.77 16.19
N ILE A 39 -5.56 -13.61 16.49
CA ILE A 39 -4.09 -13.46 16.56
C ILE A 39 -3.53 -14.40 17.65
N ARG A 40 -4.13 -14.42 18.84
CA ARG A 40 -3.72 -15.33 19.93
C ARG A 40 -3.86 -16.80 19.54
N GLN A 41 -4.96 -17.19 18.92
CA GLN A 41 -5.17 -18.56 18.45
C GLN A 41 -4.09 -18.97 17.42
N SER A 42 -3.79 -18.10 16.46
CA SER A 42 -2.70 -18.29 15.49
C SER A 42 -1.35 -18.48 16.16
N ARG A 43 -1.08 -17.67 17.18
CA ARG A 43 0.16 -17.73 17.96
C ARG A 43 0.27 -19.04 18.75
N ASP A 44 -0.81 -19.48 19.36
CA ASP A 44 -0.82 -20.71 20.14
C ASP A 44 -0.61 -21.94 19.25
N ALA A 45 -1.12 -21.93 18.02
CA ALA A 45 -0.78 -22.96 17.02
C ALA A 45 0.73 -23.04 16.74
N VAL A 46 1.41 -21.90 16.59
CA VAL A 46 2.88 -21.87 16.43
C VAL A 46 3.59 -22.41 17.68
N LYS A 47 3.13 -22.06 18.89
CA LYS A 47 3.71 -22.60 20.14
C LYS A 47 3.54 -24.13 20.21
N SER A 48 2.37 -24.65 19.84
CA SER A 48 2.11 -26.09 19.80
C SER A 48 3.05 -26.81 18.83
N ILE A 49 3.30 -26.25 17.65
CA ILE A 49 4.27 -26.79 16.68
C ILE A 49 5.67 -26.84 17.29
N VAL A 50 6.14 -25.72 17.87
CA VAL A 50 7.46 -25.65 18.51
C VAL A 50 7.59 -26.72 19.61
N ASN A 51 6.56 -26.90 20.44
CA ASN A 51 6.56 -27.86 21.53
C ASN A 51 6.46 -29.33 21.05
N SER A 52 5.87 -29.57 19.88
CA SER A 52 5.72 -30.92 19.31
C SER A 52 7.03 -31.47 18.73
N GLY A 53 8.01 -30.60 18.44
CA GLY A 53 9.24 -30.96 17.76
C GLY A 53 9.09 -31.15 16.24
N GLU A 54 7.92 -30.89 15.67
CA GLU A 54 7.68 -30.95 14.22
C GLU A 54 8.55 -29.90 13.50
N VAL A 55 9.21 -30.31 12.41
CA VAL A 55 10.10 -29.45 11.62
C VAL A 55 9.27 -28.57 10.69
N VAL A 56 9.20 -27.27 10.97
CA VAL A 56 8.39 -26.30 10.22
C VAL A 56 9.24 -25.11 9.78
N TYR A 57 9.14 -24.79 8.49
CA TYR A 57 9.92 -23.74 7.84
C TYR A 57 9.81 -22.39 8.57
N GLY A 58 10.97 -21.84 8.96
CA GLY A 58 11.08 -20.53 9.61
C GLY A 58 10.53 -20.47 11.05
N VAL A 59 10.13 -21.62 11.60
CA VAL A 59 9.78 -21.80 13.01
C VAL A 59 10.98 -22.40 13.76
N ASN A 60 11.47 -23.55 13.31
CA ASN A 60 12.63 -24.26 13.88
C ASN A 60 13.62 -24.75 12.79
N THR A 61 13.55 -24.17 11.59
CA THR A 61 14.55 -24.37 10.53
C THR A 61 15.24 -23.06 10.15
N GLY A 62 16.38 -23.16 9.45
CA GLY A 62 16.95 -22.03 8.72
C GLY A 62 16.06 -21.53 7.56
N PHE A 63 16.48 -20.46 6.90
CA PHE A 63 15.76 -19.81 5.79
C PHE A 63 16.44 -20.04 4.44
N GLY A 64 15.67 -20.01 3.36
CA GLY A 64 16.21 -20.14 2.00
C GLY A 64 17.01 -21.45 1.81
N PRO A 65 18.26 -21.40 1.32
CA PRO A 65 19.10 -22.59 1.16
C PRO A 65 19.33 -23.40 2.46
N LEU A 66 19.19 -22.76 3.62
CA LEU A 66 19.37 -23.38 4.94
C LEU A 66 18.07 -23.97 5.50
N CYS A 67 17.02 -24.13 4.69
CA CYS A 67 15.72 -24.66 5.11
C CYS A 67 15.75 -26.11 5.64
N ARG A 68 16.87 -26.82 5.46
CA ARG A 68 17.09 -28.18 5.94
C ARG A 68 17.79 -28.25 7.30
N GLU A 69 18.35 -27.13 7.76
CA GLU A 69 19.06 -27.07 9.04
C GLU A 69 18.07 -26.84 10.18
N THR A 70 18.03 -27.74 11.15
CA THR A 70 17.22 -27.61 12.36
C THR A 70 17.88 -26.68 13.36
N ILE A 71 17.10 -25.80 13.98
CA ILE A 71 17.57 -24.79 14.93
C ILE A 71 17.05 -25.15 16.32
N SER A 72 17.91 -25.03 17.33
CA SER A 72 17.53 -25.27 18.72
C SER A 72 16.47 -24.26 19.19
N ALA A 73 15.67 -24.62 20.20
CA ALA A 73 14.70 -23.68 20.77
C ALA A 73 15.38 -22.43 21.36
N GLU A 74 16.60 -22.58 21.88
CA GLU A 74 17.43 -21.50 22.44
C GLU A 74 17.89 -20.52 21.36
N ASP A 75 18.35 -21.04 20.22
CA ASP A 75 18.83 -20.24 19.09
C ASP A 75 17.69 -19.65 18.24
N THR A 76 16.45 -20.12 18.42
CA THR A 76 15.29 -19.65 17.66
C THR A 76 15.07 -18.14 17.84
N LYS A 77 15.31 -17.59 19.03
CA LYS A 77 15.20 -16.13 19.26
C LYS A 77 16.26 -15.36 18.48
N ILE A 78 17.50 -15.82 18.55
CA ILE A 78 18.65 -15.22 17.86
C ILE A 78 18.42 -15.26 16.34
N LEU A 79 17.89 -16.37 15.82
CA LEU A 79 17.56 -16.54 14.42
C LEU A 79 16.58 -15.47 13.90
N GLN A 80 15.56 -15.12 14.68
CA GLN A 80 14.54 -14.14 14.28
C GLN A 80 15.06 -12.70 14.35
N GLU A 81 16.03 -12.40 15.21
CA GLU A 81 16.76 -11.13 15.14
C GLU A 81 17.69 -11.09 13.91
N HIS A 82 18.45 -12.17 13.70
CA HIS A 82 19.43 -12.28 12.62
C HIS A 82 18.79 -12.22 11.24
N ILE A 83 17.57 -12.70 11.05
CA ILE A 83 16.89 -12.58 9.75
C ILE A 83 16.68 -11.10 9.37
N LEU A 84 16.30 -10.24 10.32
CA LEU A 84 16.17 -8.80 10.06
C LEU A 84 17.52 -8.19 9.69
N ARG A 85 18.58 -8.49 10.47
CA ARG A 85 19.92 -7.92 10.26
C ARG A 85 20.58 -8.39 8.98
N SER A 86 20.42 -9.67 8.62
CA SER A 86 21.00 -10.24 7.40
C SER A 86 20.28 -9.77 6.14
N HIS A 87 18.96 -9.53 6.22
CA HIS A 87 18.16 -9.11 5.08
C HIS A 87 18.06 -7.59 4.94
N SER A 88 18.54 -6.79 5.90
CA SER A 88 18.62 -5.33 5.76
C SER A 88 19.76 -4.89 4.82
N SER A 89 19.78 -5.44 3.62
CA SER A 89 20.76 -5.20 2.54
C SER A 89 20.27 -4.20 1.49
N GLY A 90 19.09 -3.58 1.71
CA GLY A 90 18.56 -2.55 0.81
C GLY A 90 19.46 -1.32 0.71
N ILE A 91 19.48 -0.69 -0.47
CA ILE A 91 20.34 0.46 -0.81
C ILE A 91 19.55 1.56 -1.55
N GLY A 92 20.22 2.65 -1.87
CA GLY A 92 19.66 3.78 -2.60
C GLY A 92 18.98 4.81 -1.69
N ALA A 93 18.44 5.87 -2.32
CA ALA A 93 17.74 6.91 -1.59
C ALA A 93 16.53 6.33 -0.84
N PRO A 94 16.22 6.79 0.39
CA PRO A 94 15.02 6.35 1.09
C PRO A 94 13.74 6.64 0.30
N ILE A 95 12.75 5.76 0.42
CA ILE A 95 11.39 6.07 -0.01
C ILE A 95 10.80 7.17 0.88
N GLY A 96 9.78 7.88 0.39
CA GLY A 96 9.12 8.92 1.17
C GLY A 96 8.37 8.38 2.40
N GLU A 97 8.28 9.19 3.45
CA GLU A 97 7.69 8.85 4.76
C GLU A 97 6.27 8.26 4.66
N GLU A 98 5.41 8.85 3.82
CA GLU A 98 4.05 8.35 3.61
C GLU A 98 4.05 6.89 3.11
N LYS A 99 4.98 6.51 2.22
CA LYS A 99 5.08 5.13 1.73
C LYS A 99 5.59 4.18 2.79
N SER A 100 6.60 4.58 3.56
CA SER A 100 7.10 3.78 4.67
C SER A 100 6.01 3.56 5.73
N LYS A 101 5.25 4.59 6.07
CA LYS A 101 4.10 4.48 6.98
C LYS A 101 2.96 3.63 6.38
N LEU A 102 2.69 3.73 5.08
CA LEU A 102 1.78 2.81 4.38
C LEU A 102 2.23 1.36 4.55
N MET A 103 3.53 1.06 4.38
CA MET A 103 4.04 -0.31 4.56
C MET A 103 3.73 -0.85 5.96
N LEU A 104 3.92 -0.04 7.02
CA LEU A 104 3.53 -0.41 8.39
C LEU A 104 2.03 -0.72 8.51
N ILE A 105 1.18 0.17 8.00
CA ILE A 105 -0.28 0.02 8.04
C ILE A 105 -0.72 -1.26 7.31
N LEU A 106 -0.17 -1.50 6.11
CA LEU A 106 -0.48 -2.67 5.31
C LEU A 106 0.00 -3.95 5.99
N LYS A 107 1.18 -3.93 6.63
CA LYS A 107 1.67 -5.10 7.37
C LYS A 107 0.82 -5.37 8.60
N LEU A 108 0.49 -4.34 9.38
CA LEU A 108 -0.36 -4.47 10.55
C LEU A 108 -1.70 -5.10 10.17
N HIS A 109 -2.32 -4.63 9.09
CA HIS A 109 -3.57 -5.20 8.59
C HIS A 109 -3.43 -6.68 8.21
N ALA A 110 -2.39 -7.03 7.45
CA ALA A 110 -2.14 -8.41 7.03
C ALA A 110 -1.91 -9.35 8.22
N LEU A 111 -1.05 -8.96 9.16
CA LEU A 111 -0.77 -9.75 10.38
C LEU A 111 -2.00 -9.89 11.27
N SER A 112 -2.84 -8.84 11.34
CA SER A 112 -4.07 -8.85 12.15
C SER A 112 -5.12 -9.82 11.64
N LYS A 113 -5.01 -10.36 10.42
CA LYS A 113 -5.91 -11.40 9.93
C LYS A 113 -5.79 -12.73 10.69
N GLY A 114 -4.71 -12.94 11.46
CA GLY A 114 -4.58 -14.11 12.34
C GLY A 114 -4.07 -15.37 11.66
N TYR A 115 -3.29 -15.26 10.57
CA TYR A 115 -2.70 -16.42 9.88
C TYR A 115 -1.17 -16.49 9.99
N SER A 116 -0.53 -15.48 10.59
CA SER A 116 0.93 -15.36 10.60
C SER A 116 1.58 -15.97 11.85
N GLY A 117 0.84 -16.19 12.93
CA GLY A 117 1.36 -16.75 14.18
C GLY A 117 2.25 -15.79 14.99
N VAL A 118 2.05 -14.49 14.80
CA VAL A 118 2.74 -13.43 15.56
C VAL A 118 2.08 -13.20 16.92
N SER A 119 2.82 -12.63 17.86
CA SER A 119 2.32 -12.28 19.19
C SER A 119 1.46 -11.01 19.16
N PRO A 120 0.51 -10.87 20.11
CA PRO A 120 -0.19 -9.61 20.33
C PRO A 120 0.75 -8.44 20.65
N GLU A 121 1.84 -8.68 21.38
CA GLU A 121 2.83 -7.66 21.71
C GLU A 121 3.51 -7.07 20.46
N LEU A 122 3.80 -7.90 19.46
CA LEU A 122 4.33 -7.43 18.17
C LEU A 122 3.33 -6.54 17.45
N ILE A 123 2.07 -6.94 17.43
CA ILE A 123 0.96 -6.21 16.80
C ILE A 123 0.77 -4.84 17.47
N GLU A 124 0.73 -4.81 18.81
CA GLU A 124 0.67 -3.60 19.62
C GLU A 124 1.86 -2.67 19.32
N ARG A 125 3.07 -3.23 19.19
CA ARG A 125 4.26 -2.43 18.90
C ARG A 125 4.22 -1.77 17.51
N ILE A 126 3.75 -2.49 16.49
CA ILE A 126 3.56 -1.89 15.15
C ILE A 126 2.48 -0.81 15.20
N GLY A 127 1.38 -1.05 15.92
CA GLY A 127 0.33 -0.05 16.15
C GLY A 127 0.88 1.22 16.80
N LEU A 128 1.72 1.08 17.83
CA LEU A 128 2.38 2.19 18.51
C LEU A 128 3.29 2.99 17.57
N GLN A 129 4.06 2.34 16.69
CA GLN A 129 4.88 3.04 15.69
C GLN A 129 4.03 3.91 14.76
N ILE A 130 2.88 3.39 14.30
CA ILE A 130 1.96 4.13 13.44
C ILE A 130 1.34 5.31 14.20
N GLU A 131 0.88 5.08 15.43
CA GLU A 131 0.24 6.10 16.28
C GLU A 131 1.20 7.25 16.60
N LYS A 132 2.44 6.92 16.98
CA LYS A 132 3.47 7.91 17.36
C LYS A 132 4.22 8.49 16.16
N ASN A 133 3.84 8.16 14.93
CA ASN A 133 4.54 8.55 13.70
C ASN A 133 6.04 8.21 13.72
N LEU A 134 6.41 7.06 14.30
CA LEU A 134 7.77 6.53 14.26
C LEU A 134 8.01 5.86 12.91
N VAL A 135 8.21 6.66 11.87
CA VAL A 135 8.28 6.19 10.48
C VAL A 135 9.68 5.66 10.17
N PRO A 136 9.85 4.38 9.82
CA PRO A 136 11.16 3.80 9.48
C PRO A 136 11.75 4.36 8.20
N VAL A 137 13.08 4.46 8.14
CA VAL A 137 13.80 4.80 6.91
C VAL A 137 13.98 3.52 6.09
N VAL A 138 13.35 3.46 4.92
CA VAL A 138 13.40 2.29 4.04
C VAL A 138 14.11 2.64 2.73
N PRO A 139 15.22 1.99 2.38
CA PRO A 139 15.90 2.20 1.09
C PRO A 139 15.03 1.79 -0.11
N SER A 140 15.19 2.46 -1.25
CA SER A 140 14.37 2.25 -2.44
C SER A 140 14.72 1.02 -3.29
N GLN A 141 15.88 0.39 -3.07
CA GLN A 141 16.35 -0.75 -3.86
C GLN A 141 16.69 -1.95 -2.96
N GLY A 142 16.57 -3.16 -3.52
CA GLY A 142 16.96 -4.41 -2.86
C GLY A 142 15.89 -5.49 -2.88
N SER A 143 14.62 -5.15 -3.16
CA SER A 143 13.58 -6.15 -3.42
C SER A 143 13.62 -6.63 -4.87
N VAL A 144 13.38 -7.92 -5.07
CA VAL A 144 13.15 -8.53 -6.40
C VAL A 144 11.67 -8.65 -6.75
N GLY A 145 10.76 -8.19 -5.87
CA GLY A 145 9.33 -8.10 -6.16
C GLY A 145 8.59 -9.44 -6.35
N ALA A 146 9.05 -10.50 -5.69
CA ALA A 146 8.42 -11.82 -5.73
C ALA A 146 7.42 -12.00 -4.56
N SER A 147 7.54 -13.09 -3.80
CA SER A 147 6.68 -13.38 -2.63
C SER A 147 7.08 -12.64 -1.34
N GLY A 148 8.21 -11.92 -1.35
CA GLY A 148 8.71 -11.20 -0.19
C GLY A 148 9.57 -10.01 -0.56
N ASP A 149 9.14 -8.82 -0.14
CA ASP A 149 9.93 -7.59 -0.13
C ASP A 149 10.92 -7.59 1.04
N LEU A 150 11.73 -8.66 1.13
CA LEU A 150 12.53 -9.00 2.30
C LEU A 150 13.43 -7.85 2.75
N ALA A 151 14.18 -7.25 1.82
CA ALA A 151 15.13 -6.21 2.17
C ALA A 151 14.48 -4.89 2.62
N PRO A 152 13.49 -4.34 1.90
CA PRO A 152 12.74 -3.19 2.39
C PRO A 152 12.02 -3.44 3.72
N LEU A 153 11.42 -4.62 3.90
CA LEU A 153 10.70 -4.94 5.13
C LEU A 153 11.63 -5.22 6.31
N ALA A 154 12.84 -5.73 6.07
CA ALA A 154 13.87 -5.81 7.09
C ALA A 154 14.21 -4.41 7.63
N HIS A 155 14.50 -3.45 6.74
CA HIS A 155 14.73 -2.05 7.12
C HIS A 155 13.51 -1.42 7.82
N LEU A 156 12.29 -1.76 7.38
CA LEU A 156 11.05 -1.28 8.00
C LEU A 156 10.94 -1.70 9.47
N PHE A 157 11.39 -2.91 9.82
CA PHE A 157 11.14 -3.49 11.14
C PHE A 157 12.35 -3.58 12.07
N LEU A 158 13.56 -3.26 11.59
CA LEU A 158 14.73 -3.05 12.47
C LEU A 158 14.44 -2.14 13.67
N PRO A 159 13.66 -1.03 13.53
CA PRO A 159 13.33 -0.18 14.67
C PRO A 159 12.59 -0.89 15.81
N LEU A 160 11.83 -1.96 15.54
CA LEU A 160 11.14 -2.72 16.60
C LEU A 160 12.12 -3.33 17.61
N ILE A 161 13.31 -3.72 17.15
CA ILE A 161 14.37 -4.33 17.96
C ILE A 161 15.46 -3.31 18.35
N GLY A 162 15.18 -2.01 18.23
CA GLY A 162 16.10 -0.93 18.61
C GLY A 162 17.21 -0.65 17.60
N LEU A 163 17.15 -1.24 16.40
CA LEU A 163 18.13 -1.04 15.34
C LEU A 163 17.55 -0.20 14.19
N GLY A 164 18.40 0.18 13.23
CA GLY A 164 17.95 0.94 12.06
C GLY A 164 17.57 2.38 12.40
N LYS A 165 16.83 3.02 11.49
CA LYS A 165 16.65 4.47 11.50
C LYS A 165 15.18 4.87 11.36
N LEU A 166 14.83 6.02 11.92
CA LEU A 166 13.52 6.63 11.84
C LEU A 166 13.63 8.03 11.22
N HIS A 167 12.56 8.46 10.56
CA HIS A 167 12.34 9.86 10.21
C HIS A 167 11.83 10.61 11.45
N SER A 168 12.43 11.76 11.77
CA SER A 168 12.03 12.59 12.92
C SER A 168 12.28 14.07 12.61
N GLY A 169 11.20 14.86 12.44
CA GLY A 169 11.30 16.31 12.27
C GLY A 169 12.07 16.75 11.00
N GLY A 170 12.04 15.94 9.94
CA GLY A 170 12.82 16.17 8.71
C GLY A 170 14.24 15.61 8.72
N GLU A 171 14.69 15.09 9.87
CA GLU A 171 16.00 14.46 10.04
C GLU A 171 15.89 12.93 10.10
N ILE A 172 17.01 12.25 9.84
CA ILE A 172 17.14 10.80 10.02
C ILE A 172 17.88 10.54 11.33
N VAL A 173 17.26 9.78 12.24
CA VAL A 173 17.78 9.49 13.57
C VAL A 173 17.85 7.98 13.82
N GLU A 174 18.77 7.55 14.67
CA GLU A 174 18.89 6.14 15.08
C GLU A 174 17.69 5.73 15.95
N ALA A 175 17.04 4.62 15.59
CA ALA A 175 15.82 4.17 16.25
C ALA A 175 16.03 3.89 17.74
N GLY A 176 17.15 3.26 18.11
CA GLY A 176 17.47 2.94 19.50
C GLY A 176 17.53 4.18 20.40
N LYS A 177 18.00 5.32 19.88
CA LYS A 177 18.01 6.59 20.62
C LYS A 177 16.58 7.08 20.86
N VAL A 178 15.76 7.14 19.82
CA VAL A 178 14.37 7.59 19.91
C VAL A 178 13.57 6.72 20.88
N LEU A 179 13.72 5.40 20.79
CA LEU A 179 13.06 4.48 21.70
C LEU A 179 13.52 4.66 23.16
N GLY A 180 14.82 4.85 23.39
CA GLY A 180 15.37 5.16 24.71
C GLY A 180 14.81 6.44 25.30
N ASP A 181 14.78 7.53 24.51
CA ASP A 181 14.23 8.83 24.91
C ASP A 181 12.72 8.74 25.24
N MET A 182 11.99 7.83 24.61
CA MET A 182 10.57 7.56 24.86
C MET A 182 10.31 6.52 25.97
N GLY A 183 11.35 5.90 26.53
CA GLY A 183 11.22 4.83 27.52
C GLY A 183 10.62 3.53 26.96
N ILE A 184 10.71 3.31 25.65
CA ILE A 184 10.17 2.12 24.97
C ILE A 184 11.30 1.09 24.82
N PRO A 185 11.25 -0.08 25.48
CA PRO A 185 12.31 -1.07 25.37
C PRO A 185 12.30 -1.76 23.98
N PRO A 186 13.46 -2.18 23.43
CA PRO A 186 13.51 -3.04 22.24
C PRO A 186 12.68 -4.32 22.40
N LEU A 187 11.98 -4.72 21.34
CA LEU A 187 11.15 -5.93 21.35
C LEU A 187 12.03 -7.17 21.18
N THR A 188 11.74 -8.23 21.95
CA THR A 188 12.34 -9.56 21.72
C THR A 188 11.44 -10.37 20.80
N LEU A 189 11.93 -10.75 19.63
CA LEU A 189 11.16 -11.55 18.67
C LEU A 189 11.11 -13.01 19.10
N GLY A 190 9.89 -13.56 19.16
CA GLY A 190 9.66 -14.99 19.37
C GLY A 190 9.65 -15.79 18.06
N PRO A 191 9.38 -17.10 18.14
CA PRO A 191 9.41 -17.99 16.98
C PRO A 191 8.57 -17.47 15.81
N LYS A 192 9.11 -17.56 14.60
CA LYS A 192 8.50 -17.12 13.32
C LYS A 192 8.31 -15.60 13.14
N GLU A 193 8.47 -14.78 14.17
CA GLU A 193 8.08 -13.35 14.10
C GLU A 193 8.98 -12.52 13.17
N GLY A 194 10.30 -12.77 13.17
CA GLY A 194 11.23 -12.12 12.24
C GLY A 194 10.88 -12.42 10.78
N LEU A 195 10.60 -13.69 10.46
CA LEU A 195 10.13 -14.08 9.13
C LEU A 195 8.75 -13.48 8.80
N ALA A 196 7.81 -13.53 9.75
CA ALA A 196 6.47 -12.99 9.55
C ALA A 196 6.49 -11.49 9.25
N LEU A 197 7.43 -10.73 9.82
CA LEU A 197 7.62 -9.32 9.55
C LEU A 197 8.08 -9.06 8.11
N ILE A 198 9.06 -9.81 7.61
CA ILE A 198 9.70 -9.51 6.32
C ILE A 198 9.13 -10.27 5.13
N ASN A 199 8.42 -11.37 5.37
CA ASN A 199 7.81 -12.17 4.30
C ASN A 199 6.45 -11.58 3.94
N GLY A 200 6.40 -10.77 2.89
CA GLY A 200 5.18 -10.15 2.37
C GLY A 200 5.47 -9.10 1.29
N THR A 201 4.42 -8.53 0.72
CA THR A 201 4.46 -7.66 -0.48
C THR A 201 4.23 -6.18 -0.16
N GLN A 202 4.43 -5.78 1.10
CA GLN A 202 4.03 -4.44 1.56
C GLN A 202 4.78 -3.29 0.87
N PHE A 203 6.01 -3.50 0.42
CA PHE A 203 6.75 -2.46 -0.30
C PHE A 203 6.11 -2.23 -1.68
N MET A 204 5.97 -3.28 -2.50
CA MET A 204 5.32 -3.14 -3.81
C MET A 204 3.86 -2.68 -3.68
N ALA A 205 3.14 -3.16 -2.67
CA ALA A 205 1.75 -2.78 -2.44
C ALA A 205 1.61 -1.30 -2.03
N ALA A 206 2.49 -0.78 -1.17
CA ALA A 206 2.52 0.65 -0.84
C ALA A 206 2.82 1.51 -2.08
N HIS A 207 3.74 1.06 -2.94
CA HIS A 207 3.98 1.70 -4.24
C HIS A 207 2.74 1.66 -5.15
N GLY A 208 2.03 0.53 -5.20
CA GLY A 208 0.77 0.38 -5.94
C GLY A 208 -0.33 1.32 -5.45
N VAL A 209 -0.52 1.43 -4.13
CA VAL A 209 -1.47 2.36 -3.51
C VAL A 209 -1.14 3.82 -3.85
N SER A 210 0.12 4.24 -3.72
CA SER A 210 0.54 5.58 -4.13
C SER A 210 0.38 5.82 -5.64
N ALA A 211 0.64 4.80 -6.47
CA ALA A 211 0.50 4.91 -7.92
C ALA A 211 -0.96 5.08 -8.33
N LEU A 212 -1.90 4.41 -7.65
CA LEU A 212 -3.33 4.55 -7.92
C LEU A 212 -3.84 5.97 -7.73
N GLU A 213 -3.45 6.64 -6.65
CA GLU A 213 -3.84 8.04 -6.41
C GLU A 213 -3.26 8.96 -7.50
N ARG A 214 -1.96 8.83 -7.78
CA ARG A 214 -1.30 9.65 -8.81
C ARG A 214 -1.90 9.43 -10.19
N PHE A 215 -2.15 8.18 -10.56
CA PHE A 215 -2.73 7.83 -11.85
C PHE A 215 -4.17 8.33 -11.95
N HIS A 216 -4.98 8.24 -10.89
CA HIS A 216 -6.31 8.85 -10.86
C HIS A 216 -6.25 10.36 -11.11
N ASN A 217 -5.35 11.07 -10.43
CA ASN A 217 -5.16 12.51 -10.62
C ASN A 217 -4.74 12.85 -12.06
N CYS A 218 -3.85 12.05 -12.67
CA CYS A 218 -3.48 12.23 -14.07
C CYS A 218 -4.68 12.06 -15.03
N LEU A 219 -5.56 11.07 -14.78
CA LEU A 219 -6.74 10.82 -15.59
C LEU A 219 -7.75 11.97 -15.50
N ASP A 220 -7.93 12.52 -14.31
CA ASP A 220 -8.82 13.68 -14.10
C ASP A 220 -8.26 14.95 -14.75
N CYS A 221 -6.96 15.22 -14.59
CA CYS A 221 -6.30 16.33 -15.27
C CYS A 221 -6.35 16.18 -16.80
N ALA A 222 -6.19 14.95 -17.33
CA ALA A 222 -6.25 14.72 -18.77
C ALA A 222 -7.60 15.10 -19.37
N ASP A 223 -8.71 14.79 -18.69
CA ASP A 223 -10.05 15.18 -19.15
C ASP A 223 -10.25 16.70 -19.11
N ILE A 224 -9.76 17.38 -18.06
CA ILE A 224 -9.85 18.85 -17.93
C ILE A 224 -9.01 19.54 -19.02
N ILE A 225 -7.76 19.13 -19.19
CA ILE A 225 -6.87 19.67 -20.23
C ILE A 225 -7.45 19.38 -21.61
N GLY A 226 -8.00 18.19 -21.81
CA GLY A 226 -8.67 17.80 -23.05
C GLY A 226 -9.87 18.68 -23.38
N ALA A 227 -10.71 18.99 -22.39
CA ALA A 227 -11.83 19.92 -22.54
C ALA A 227 -11.35 21.33 -22.93
N MET A 228 -10.39 21.90 -22.18
CA MET A 228 -9.83 23.24 -22.49
C MET A 228 -9.18 23.29 -23.87
N THR A 229 -8.50 22.22 -24.28
CA THR A 229 -7.88 22.10 -25.61
C THR A 229 -8.95 22.05 -26.70
N LEU A 230 -10.05 21.32 -26.47
CA LEU A 230 -11.16 21.26 -27.40
C LEU A 230 -11.79 22.65 -27.61
N GLU A 231 -12.03 23.39 -26.53
CA GLU A 231 -12.56 24.77 -26.61
C GLU A 231 -11.62 25.68 -27.39
N SER A 232 -10.33 25.65 -27.06
CA SER A 232 -9.30 26.49 -27.69
C SER A 232 -9.15 26.23 -29.18
N LEU A 233 -9.37 25.00 -29.62
CA LEU A 233 -9.26 24.58 -31.02
C LEU A 233 -10.59 24.60 -31.77
N LEU A 234 -11.66 25.12 -31.15
CA LEU A 234 -13.02 25.13 -31.72
C LEU A 234 -13.44 23.72 -32.19
N GLY A 235 -13.20 22.74 -31.33
CA GLY A 235 -13.46 21.32 -31.56
C GLY A 235 -14.89 20.90 -31.23
N SER A 236 -15.39 19.91 -31.95
CA SER A 236 -16.76 19.44 -31.84
C SER A 236 -16.98 18.51 -30.64
N VAL A 237 -18.04 18.78 -29.87
CA VAL A 237 -18.52 17.91 -28.78
C VAL A 237 -19.39 16.74 -29.26
N LYS A 238 -19.81 16.74 -30.54
CA LYS A 238 -20.67 15.69 -31.12
C LYS A 238 -20.13 14.26 -30.91
N PRO A 239 -18.81 13.99 -30.98
CA PRO A 239 -18.28 12.66 -30.74
C PRO A 239 -18.43 12.13 -29.32
N PHE A 240 -18.79 12.99 -28.35
CA PHE A 240 -18.92 12.60 -26.93
C PHE A 240 -20.37 12.29 -26.55
N LYS A 241 -21.27 12.32 -27.53
CA LYS A 241 -22.69 12.02 -27.37
C LYS A 241 -22.90 10.60 -26.79
N PRO A 242 -23.79 10.44 -25.79
CA PRO A 242 -23.94 9.17 -25.09
C PRO A 242 -24.32 8.03 -26.04
N GLU A 243 -25.15 8.30 -27.05
CA GLU A 243 -25.63 7.30 -28.01
C GLU A 243 -24.46 6.62 -28.76
N LEU A 244 -23.39 7.36 -29.07
CA LEU A 244 -22.21 6.80 -29.72
C LEU A 244 -21.43 5.84 -28.81
N HIS A 245 -21.44 6.11 -27.51
CA HIS A 245 -20.73 5.31 -26.52
C HIS A 245 -21.55 4.13 -26.00
N GLU A 246 -22.88 4.14 -26.20
CA GLU A 246 -23.73 2.97 -26.00
C GLU A 246 -23.55 1.92 -27.11
N LEU A 247 -23.18 2.32 -28.34
CA LEU A 247 -22.86 1.37 -29.43
C LEU A 247 -21.61 0.52 -29.14
N ARG A 248 -20.71 1.01 -28.29
CA ARG A 248 -19.49 0.31 -27.88
C ARG A 248 -19.23 0.54 -26.38
N PRO A 249 -19.94 -0.18 -25.49
CA PRO A 249 -20.19 0.24 -24.10
C PRO A 249 -19.05 -0.09 -23.12
N TYR A 250 -17.81 0.27 -23.45
CA TYR A 250 -16.71 0.20 -22.48
C TYR A 250 -16.92 1.23 -21.38
N GLY A 251 -16.89 0.78 -20.11
CA GLY A 251 -17.17 1.63 -18.94
C GLY A 251 -16.30 2.87 -18.87
N GLY A 252 -14.98 2.73 -19.07
CA GLY A 252 -14.05 3.86 -19.10
C GLY A 252 -14.38 4.89 -20.18
N THR A 253 -14.74 4.44 -21.38
CA THR A 253 -15.10 5.34 -22.50
C THR A 253 -16.40 6.10 -22.25
N ARG A 254 -17.43 5.41 -21.74
CA ARG A 254 -18.71 6.05 -21.36
C ARG A 254 -18.49 7.11 -20.27
N HIS A 255 -17.65 6.78 -19.28
CA HIS A 255 -17.30 7.69 -18.20
C HIS A 255 -16.56 8.95 -18.69
N THR A 256 -15.52 8.79 -19.51
CA THR A 256 -14.81 9.96 -20.08
C THR A 256 -15.73 10.81 -20.96
N ALA A 257 -16.54 10.18 -21.82
CA ALA A 257 -17.47 10.94 -22.67
C ALA A 257 -18.47 11.75 -21.86
N TYR A 258 -19.01 11.17 -20.78
CA TYR A 258 -19.85 11.88 -19.82
C TYR A 258 -19.10 13.06 -19.19
N ARG A 259 -17.88 12.84 -18.69
CA ARG A 259 -17.07 13.90 -18.05
C ARG A 259 -16.77 15.05 -19.00
N LEU A 260 -16.30 14.77 -20.22
CA LEU A 260 -16.00 15.80 -21.21
C LEU A 260 -17.25 16.61 -21.56
N ARG A 261 -18.41 15.97 -21.75
CA ARG A 261 -19.67 16.70 -21.97
C ARG A 261 -20.05 17.58 -20.80
N HIS A 262 -19.86 17.11 -19.57
CA HIS A 262 -20.18 17.87 -18.38
C HIS A 262 -19.23 19.06 -18.18
N LEU A 263 -17.93 18.89 -18.43
CA LEU A 263 -16.94 19.97 -18.37
C LEU A 263 -17.18 21.05 -19.43
N LEU A 264 -17.70 20.66 -20.60
CA LEU A 264 -17.97 21.54 -21.73
C LEU A 264 -19.42 22.05 -21.75
N GLN A 265 -20.19 21.75 -20.71
CA GLN A 265 -21.57 22.19 -20.62
C GLN A 265 -21.58 23.72 -20.53
N ASP A 266 -22.48 24.36 -21.28
CA ASP A 266 -22.66 25.81 -21.29
C ASP A 266 -21.42 26.62 -21.71
N SER A 267 -20.45 25.98 -22.39
CA SER A 267 -19.28 26.66 -22.96
C SER A 267 -19.67 27.61 -24.10
N GLU A 268 -19.40 28.90 -23.92
CA GLU A 268 -19.56 29.93 -24.95
C GLU A 268 -18.64 29.67 -26.16
N MET A 269 -17.46 29.11 -25.93
CA MET A 269 -16.52 28.73 -26.98
C MET A 269 -17.10 27.60 -27.85
N VAL A 270 -17.73 26.60 -27.23
CA VAL A 270 -18.41 25.52 -27.97
C VAL A 270 -19.59 26.06 -28.79
N GLU A 271 -20.40 26.95 -28.21
CA GLU A 271 -21.54 27.53 -28.92
C GLU A 271 -21.11 28.46 -30.07
N SER A 272 -20.03 29.24 -29.89
CA SER A 272 -19.50 30.19 -30.89
C SER A 272 -19.17 29.56 -32.25
N HIS A 273 -18.85 28.27 -32.27
CA HIS A 273 -18.47 27.54 -33.49
C HIS A 273 -19.47 26.44 -33.87
N LYS A 274 -20.70 26.48 -33.37
CA LYS A 274 -21.75 25.49 -33.69
C LYS A 274 -22.03 25.34 -35.18
N ALA A 275 -21.88 26.43 -35.95
CA ALA A 275 -21.96 26.47 -37.41
C ALA A 275 -20.63 26.12 -38.11
N CYS A 276 -19.83 25.20 -37.54
CA CYS A 276 -18.55 24.79 -38.11
C CYS A 276 -18.72 23.93 -39.36
N LYS A 277 -17.98 24.26 -40.42
CA LYS A 277 -17.92 23.48 -41.68
C LYS A 277 -17.05 22.21 -41.57
N LYS A 278 -16.26 22.07 -40.49
CA LYS A 278 -15.38 20.93 -40.29
C LYS A 278 -16.22 19.68 -40.02
N VAL A 279 -16.01 18.63 -40.83
CA VAL A 279 -16.78 17.38 -40.73
C VAL A 279 -16.40 16.59 -39.49
N GLN A 280 -15.09 16.51 -39.19
CA GLN A 280 -14.56 15.83 -38.01
C GLN A 280 -13.26 16.48 -37.54
N ASP A 281 -13.03 16.43 -36.24
CA ASP A 281 -11.74 16.78 -35.65
C ASP A 281 -10.72 15.64 -35.75
N PRO A 282 -9.41 15.96 -35.65
CA PRO A 282 -8.35 14.97 -35.51
C PRO A 282 -8.60 14.01 -34.36
N TYR A 283 -7.99 12.82 -34.43
CA TYR A 283 -8.18 11.76 -33.43
C TYR A 283 -7.77 12.19 -32.02
N SER A 284 -6.77 13.06 -31.90
CA SER A 284 -6.34 13.61 -30.60
C SER A 284 -7.46 14.34 -29.85
N LEU A 285 -8.47 14.87 -30.54
CA LEU A 285 -9.66 15.48 -29.94
C LEU A 285 -10.84 14.53 -29.96
N ARG A 286 -11.16 14.02 -31.16
CA ARG A 286 -12.37 13.23 -31.38
C ARG A 286 -12.36 11.89 -30.62
N CYS A 287 -11.19 11.31 -30.42
CA CYS A 287 -11.02 10.00 -29.79
C CYS A 287 -10.62 10.08 -28.31
N MET A 288 -10.72 11.24 -27.65
CA MET A 288 -10.42 11.38 -26.21
C MET A 288 -11.18 10.36 -25.34
N PRO A 289 -12.50 10.11 -25.54
CA PRO A 289 -13.20 9.08 -24.77
C PRO A 289 -12.61 7.67 -24.90
N GLN A 290 -12.14 7.29 -26.08
CA GLN A 290 -11.58 5.98 -26.33
C GLN A 290 -10.19 5.86 -25.70
N VAL A 291 -9.34 6.89 -25.84
CA VAL A 291 -7.98 6.88 -25.32
C VAL A 291 -7.96 7.00 -23.80
N HIS A 292 -8.56 8.06 -23.24
CA HIS A 292 -8.59 8.25 -21.78
C HIS A 292 -9.41 7.15 -21.10
N GLY A 293 -10.50 6.71 -21.75
CA GLY A 293 -11.33 5.62 -21.25
C GLY A 293 -10.57 4.29 -21.15
N ALA A 294 -9.70 3.96 -22.12
CA ALA A 294 -8.83 2.80 -22.03
C ALA A 294 -7.84 2.92 -20.85
N SER A 295 -7.26 4.10 -20.63
CA SER A 295 -6.40 4.35 -19.47
C SER A 295 -7.14 4.23 -18.13
N ARG A 296 -8.41 4.68 -18.05
CA ARG A 296 -9.27 4.48 -16.88
C ARG A 296 -9.57 3.00 -16.63
N GLN A 297 -9.73 2.20 -17.68
CA GLN A 297 -9.91 0.75 -17.56
C GLN A 297 -8.65 0.08 -17.01
N ALA A 298 -7.47 0.47 -17.48
CA ALA A 298 -6.19 -0.01 -16.94
C ALA A 298 -5.99 0.38 -15.48
N TRP A 299 -6.36 1.61 -15.11
CA TRP A 299 -6.37 2.07 -13.71
C TRP A 299 -7.30 1.23 -12.83
N LEU A 300 -8.50 0.90 -13.33
CA LEU A 300 -9.45 0.07 -12.59
C LEU A 300 -8.91 -1.34 -12.34
N HIS A 301 -8.28 -1.95 -13.36
CA HIS A 301 -7.64 -3.25 -13.21
C HIS A 301 -6.51 -3.22 -12.16
N LEU A 302 -5.67 -2.18 -12.18
CA LEU A 302 -4.64 -1.97 -11.15
C LEU A 302 -5.28 -1.82 -9.76
N LYS A 303 -6.37 -1.05 -9.66
CA LYS A 303 -7.07 -0.82 -8.39
C LYS A 303 -7.58 -2.11 -7.80
N GLU A 304 -8.26 -2.92 -8.61
CA GLU A 304 -8.80 -4.22 -8.21
C GLU A 304 -7.70 -5.14 -7.71
N THR A 305 -6.59 -5.25 -8.47
CA THR A 305 -5.45 -6.09 -8.11
C THR A 305 -4.79 -5.65 -6.80
N VAL A 306 -4.49 -4.35 -6.65
CA VAL A 306 -3.88 -3.80 -5.43
C VAL A 306 -4.81 -3.94 -4.23
N GLU A 307 -6.12 -3.71 -4.39
CA GLU A 307 -7.08 -3.85 -3.29
C GLU A 307 -7.34 -5.32 -2.90
N ILE A 308 -7.10 -6.28 -3.80
CA ILE A 308 -7.03 -7.70 -3.43
C ILE A 308 -5.77 -7.93 -2.59
N GLU A 309 -4.60 -7.50 -3.08
CA GLU A 309 -3.30 -7.75 -2.44
C GLU A 309 -3.20 -7.17 -1.03
N ILE A 310 -3.58 -5.90 -0.83
CA ILE A 310 -3.54 -5.26 0.50
C ILE A 310 -4.54 -5.86 1.49
N ASN A 311 -5.47 -6.69 1.02
CA ASN A 311 -6.41 -7.45 1.83
C ASN A 311 -6.17 -8.95 1.71
N SER A 312 -4.94 -9.39 1.46
CA SER A 312 -4.52 -10.80 1.51
C SER A 312 -3.74 -11.13 2.77
#